data_AF-A0A2H1KXI0-F1
#
_entry.id   AF-A0A2H1KXI0-F1
#
_cell.length_a   1.000
_cell.length_b   1.000
_cell.length_c   1.000
_cell.angle_alpha   90.00
_cell.angle_beta   90.00
_cell.angle_gamma   90.00
#
_symmetry.space_group_name_H-M   'P 1'
#
loop_
_entity.id
_entity.type
_entity.pdbx_description
1 polymer ?
#
loop_
_entity_poly.entity_id
_entity_poly.type
_entity_poly.pdbx_seq_one_letter_code
_entity_poly.pdbx_strand_id
1 'polypeptide(L)'
;MVDESEPTPESDDDVDPSDLDALLAKITDPDQVYENTSSSPYVDPGLMGLMEQTTYPEWLGMLWREIPVELQQEAWVGLRRWVDWLIAEFKINKSVIPPCWFRHTEIVAELHAAMNLEWKAWEEGTPTVNPMWMWLPQLQAMIMRLRGFVSELGGCGEGSHQEPDVVKRDYDEELWEQTVFTRTETKTLDRPTRTGEATFVRVRVVDDNGELVGESNLGGAGARRKARGESTAVLTGDGVPGGSDAVLTTTVAQVPEAMELVWEKAEDRDGPWTGFDDEDAESQDQPPADL
;
A
#
# COMPACT_ATOMS: atom_id res chain seq x y z
N MET A 1 6.87 4.20 -76.82
CA MET A 1 7.17 3.45 -75.58
C MET A 1 8.10 4.38 -74.81
N VAL A 2 7.59 5.02 -73.74
CA VAL A 2 7.83 4.61 -72.32
C VAL A 2 9.30 4.94 -71.97
N ASP A 3 9.69 5.71 -70.96
CA ASP A 3 9.03 6.32 -69.81
C ASP A 3 9.97 7.37 -69.20
N GLU A 4 9.41 8.19 -68.31
CA GLU A 4 9.99 8.79 -67.09
C GLU A 4 11.43 9.32 -67.08
N SER A 5 11.54 10.65 -67.00
CA SER A 5 12.66 11.33 -66.34
C SER A 5 12.13 12.01 -65.06
N GLU A 6 12.43 11.41 -63.92
CA GLU A 6 12.27 12.03 -62.59
C GLU A 6 13.11 13.31 -62.48
N PRO A 7 12.60 14.38 -61.85
CA PRO A 7 13.42 15.51 -61.44
C PRO A 7 14.15 15.20 -60.13
N THR A 8 15.46 15.41 -60.12
CA THR A 8 16.30 15.50 -58.90
C THR A 8 15.77 16.58 -57.95
N PRO A 9 15.81 16.39 -56.61
CA PRO A 9 15.36 17.40 -55.66
C PRO A 9 16.34 18.58 -55.69
N GLU A 10 15.79 19.78 -55.90
CA GLU A 10 16.50 21.05 -55.77
C GLU A 10 16.97 21.23 -54.32
N SER A 11 18.21 21.68 -54.18
CA SER A 11 18.89 21.97 -52.92
C SER A 11 18.27 23.16 -52.19
N ASP A 12 18.14 23.01 -50.87
CA ASP A 12 17.64 23.98 -49.91
C ASP A 12 18.24 25.40 -50.04
N ASP A 13 17.37 26.36 -49.73
CA ASP A 13 17.50 27.82 -49.80
C ASP A 13 18.80 28.43 -49.21
N ASP A 14 19.58 29.09 -50.07
CA ASP A 14 20.63 30.04 -49.69
C ASP A 14 19.99 31.35 -49.17
N VAL A 15 19.79 31.44 -47.85
CA VAL A 15 19.40 32.70 -47.19
C VAL A 15 20.64 33.55 -46.96
N ASP A 16 20.62 34.80 -47.44
CA ASP A 16 21.71 35.77 -47.27
C ASP A 16 22.01 35.99 -45.77
N PRO A 17 23.24 35.69 -45.28
CA PRO A 17 23.60 35.78 -43.87
C PRO A 17 23.64 37.21 -43.33
N SER A 18 23.50 38.23 -44.19
CA SER A 18 23.45 39.63 -43.79
C SER A 18 22.03 40.16 -43.55
N ASP A 19 20.99 39.40 -43.93
CA ASP A 19 19.59 39.77 -43.68
C ASP A 19 19.13 39.27 -42.31
N LEU A 20 19.31 40.14 -41.31
CA LEU A 20 18.99 39.85 -39.92
C LEU A 20 17.48 39.62 -39.71
N ASP A 21 16.62 40.25 -40.51
CA ASP A 21 15.17 40.14 -40.37
C ASP A 21 14.67 38.80 -40.94
N ALA A 22 15.25 38.34 -42.05
CA ALA A 22 14.98 37.00 -42.59
C ALA A 22 15.47 35.88 -41.64
N LEU A 23 16.63 36.06 -41.02
CA LEU A 23 17.15 35.13 -40.01
C LEU A 23 16.31 35.13 -38.73
N LEU A 24 15.85 36.30 -38.28
CA LEU A 24 14.93 36.39 -37.14
C LEU A 24 13.61 35.70 -37.44
N ALA A 25 13.03 35.90 -38.63
CA ALA A 25 11.78 35.27 -39.03
C ALA A 25 11.88 33.74 -38.99
N LYS A 26 13.00 33.15 -39.46
CA LYS A 26 13.24 31.70 -39.39
C LYS A 26 13.33 31.15 -37.96
N ILE A 27 13.79 31.96 -37.00
CA ILE A 27 13.94 31.57 -35.59
C ILE A 27 12.66 31.83 -34.78
N THR A 28 11.86 32.82 -35.18
CA THR A 28 10.68 33.29 -34.42
C THR A 28 9.34 32.83 -34.97
N ASP A 29 9.31 32.10 -36.10
CA ASP A 29 8.09 31.48 -36.62
C ASP A 29 7.63 30.34 -35.68
N PRO A 30 6.50 30.49 -34.96
CA PRO A 30 6.06 29.51 -33.96
C PRO A 30 5.80 28.14 -34.57
N ASP A 31 5.38 28.04 -35.83
CA ASP A 31 5.09 26.75 -36.46
C ASP A 31 6.38 25.94 -36.75
N GLN A 32 7.50 26.62 -37.05
CA GLN A 32 8.81 25.97 -37.22
C GLN A 32 9.51 25.66 -35.89
N VAL A 33 9.20 26.40 -34.83
CA VAL A 33 9.74 26.11 -33.49
C VAL A 33 9.18 24.78 -32.96
N TYR A 34 7.93 24.42 -33.26
CA TYR A 34 7.38 23.11 -32.88
C TYR A 34 7.96 21.93 -33.70
N GLU A 35 8.26 22.13 -34.98
CA GLU A 35 8.95 21.10 -35.79
C GLU A 35 10.42 20.91 -35.37
N ASN A 36 11.15 22.00 -35.07
CA ASN A 36 12.56 21.93 -34.64
C ASN A 36 12.76 21.53 -33.17
N THR A 37 11.76 21.68 -32.30
CA THR A 37 11.85 21.21 -30.90
C THR A 37 11.44 19.74 -30.74
N SER A 38 10.70 19.19 -31.71
CA SER A 38 10.38 17.76 -31.78
C SER A 38 11.55 16.93 -32.30
N SER A 39 12.45 17.54 -33.07
CA SER A 39 13.62 16.88 -33.65
C SER A 39 14.87 17.70 -33.33
N SER A 40 15.45 17.48 -32.14
CA SER A 40 16.72 18.09 -31.74
C SER A 40 17.80 17.82 -32.80
N PRO A 41 18.34 18.83 -33.51
CA PRO A 41 19.19 18.60 -34.68
C PRO A 41 20.66 18.35 -34.36
N TYR A 42 21.04 18.18 -33.09
CA TYR A 42 22.39 17.78 -32.70
C TYR A 42 22.35 16.67 -31.65
N VAL A 43 22.05 15.46 -32.10
CA VAL A 43 22.48 14.24 -31.42
C VAL A 43 23.58 13.63 -32.29
N ASP A 44 24.83 13.81 -31.88
CA ASP A 44 25.99 13.18 -32.53
C ASP A 44 25.77 11.64 -32.54
N PRO A 45 25.92 10.94 -33.69
CA PRO A 45 25.81 9.48 -33.76
C PRO A 45 26.76 8.74 -32.80
N GLY A 46 27.92 9.34 -32.47
CA GLY A 46 28.84 8.85 -31.44
C GLY A 46 28.33 9.06 -30.01
N LEU A 47 27.47 10.06 -29.79
CA LEU A 47 26.77 10.29 -28.52
C LEU A 47 25.55 9.37 -28.41
N MET A 48 24.89 9.02 -29.51
CA MET A 48 23.77 8.06 -29.53
C MET A 48 24.21 6.65 -29.06
N GLY A 49 25.43 6.22 -29.40
CA GLY A 49 26.05 5.00 -28.85
C GLY A 49 26.60 5.12 -27.42
N LEU A 50 26.69 6.34 -26.87
CA LEU A 50 27.01 6.62 -25.46
C LEU A 50 25.75 6.85 -24.60
N MET A 51 24.60 7.15 -25.23
CA MET A 51 23.27 7.11 -24.61
C MET A 51 22.81 5.67 -24.37
N GLU A 52 23.55 4.70 -24.89
CA GLU A 52 23.29 3.28 -24.73
C GLU A 52 23.77 2.80 -23.36
N GLN A 53 22.80 2.77 -22.44
CA GLN A 53 22.78 2.03 -21.18
C GLN A 53 23.78 2.53 -20.13
N THR A 54 23.30 3.36 -19.21
CA THR A 54 23.77 3.33 -17.84
C THR A 54 23.56 1.89 -17.35
N THR A 55 24.56 1.02 -17.53
CA THR A 55 24.48 -0.36 -17.05
C THR A 55 24.55 -0.30 -15.55
N TYR A 56 23.38 -0.35 -14.91
CA TYR A 56 23.29 -0.49 -13.46
C TYR A 56 24.02 -1.77 -13.05
N PRO A 57 24.73 -1.77 -11.91
CA PRO A 57 25.34 -2.98 -11.41
C PRO A 57 24.27 -4.07 -11.22
N GLU A 58 24.55 -5.30 -11.65
CA GLU A 58 23.55 -6.40 -11.65
C GLU A 58 22.99 -6.71 -10.25
N TRP A 59 23.77 -6.45 -9.20
CA TRP A 59 23.37 -6.64 -7.81
C TRP A 59 22.44 -5.55 -7.27
N LEU A 60 22.30 -4.43 -7.97
CA LEU A 60 21.46 -3.32 -7.55
C LEU A 60 19.97 -3.70 -7.66
N GLY A 61 19.20 -3.40 -6.62
CA GLY A 61 17.78 -3.77 -6.50
C GLY A 61 17.52 -5.19 -5.96
N MET A 62 18.55 -6.02 -5.79
CA MET A 62 18.42 -7.32 -5.13
C MET A 62 18.32 -7.19 -3.61
N LEU A 63 17.77 -8.20 -2.93
CA LEU A 63 17.89 -8.28 -1.47
C LEU A 63 19.35 -8.54 -1.12
N TRP A 64 19.90 -7.78 -0.15
CA TRP A 64 21.33 -7.87 0.20
C TRP A 64 21.80 -9.30 0.53
N ARG A 65 20.95 -10.09 1.20
CA ARG A 65 21.26 -11.48 1.58
C ARG A 65 21.17 -12.47 0.41
N GLU A 66 20.57 -12.06 -0.69
CA GLU A 66 20.32 -12.89 -1.88
C GLU A 66 21.27 -12.55 -3.04
N ILE A 67 22.21 -11.61 -2.84
CA ILE A 67 23.21 -11.27 -3.85
C ILE A 67 24.09 -12.52 -4.11
N PRO A 68 24.19 -12.97 -5.38
CA PRO A 68 25.01 -14.11 -5.78
C PRO A 68 26.47 -13.94 -5.35
N VAL A 69 27.14 -15.03 -5.00
CA VAL A 69 28.50 -15.03 -4.44
C VAL A 69 29.49 -14.32 -5.37
N GLU A 70 29.29 -14.45 -6.68
CA GLU A 70 30.11 -13.87 -7.74
C GLU A 70 30.05 -12.33 -7.75
N LEU A 71 28.92 -11.75 -7.32
CA LEU A 71 28.68 -10.30 -7.30
C LEU A 71 28.92 -9.66 -5.93
N GLN A 72 29.05 -10.46 -4.87
CA GLN A 72 29.17 -9.94 -3.49
C GLN A 72 30.34 -8.99 -3.31
N GLN A 73 31.52 -9.29 -3.87
CA GLN A 73 32.69 -8.44 -3.73
C GLN A 73 32.46 -7.06 -4.36
N GLU A 74 31.86 -7.04 -5.54
CA GLU A 74 31.52 -5.79 -6.23
C GLU A 74 30.48 -4.99 -5.45
N ALA A 75 29.43 -5.66 -4.96
CA ALA A 75 28.39 -5.05 -4.13
C ALA A 75 28.97 -4.41 -2.85
N TRP A 76 29.90 -5.07 -2.17
CA TRP A 76 30.58 -4.52 -1.00
C TRP A 76 31.38 -3.25 -1.32
N VAL A 77 32.12 -3.25 -2.44
CA VAL A 77 32.91 -2.08 -2.87
C VAL A 77 32.00 -0.93 -3.30
N GLY A 78 30.95 -1.24 -4.06
CA GLY A 78 29.94 -0.28 -4.49
C GLY A 78 29.25 0.37 -3.30
N LEU A 79 28.76 -0.43 -2.36
CA LEU A 79 28.11 0.05 -1.14
C LEU A 79 29.06 0.91 -0.33
N ARG A 80 30.32 0.48 -0.16
CA ARG A 80 31.31 1.28 0.58
C ARG A 80 31.52 2.67 -0.05
N ARG A 81 31.70 2.73 -1.37
CA ARG A 81 31.89 3.99 -2.09
C ARG A 81 30.69 4.93 -1.91
N TRP A 82 29.48 4.38 -1.99
CA TRP A 82 28.25 5.15 -1.81
C TRP A 82 28.10 5.65 -0.37
N VAL A 83 28.39 4.80 0.64
CA VAL A 83 28.38 5.20 2.05
C VAL A 83 29.39 6.32 2.33
N ASP A 84 30.59 6.22 1.77
CA ASP A 84 31.61 7.26 1.93
C ASP A 84 31.15 8.61 1.34
N TRP A 85 30.48 8.60 0.18
CA TRP A 85 29.82 9.80 -0.37
C TRP A 85 28.73 10.32 0.56
N LEU A 86 27.84 9.45 1.03
CA LEU A 86 26.71 9.82 1.89
C LEU A 86 27.19 10.51 3.18
N ILE A 87 28.23 9.95 3.82
CA ILE A 87 28.85 10.54 5.02
C ILE A 87 29.44 11.91 4.70
N ALA A 88 30.16 12.02 3.58
CA ALA A 88 30.82 13.26 3.19
C ALA A 88 29.83 14.37 2.82
N GLU A 89 28.74 14.04 2.13
CA GLU A 89 27.72 14.97 1.65
C GLU A 89 26.83 15.46 2.79
N PHE A 90 26.22 14.52 3.53
CA PHE A 90 25.25 14.82 4.59
C PHE A 90 25.87 15.00 5.98
N LYS A 91 27.22 15.00 6.07
CA LYS A 91 27.99 15.17 7.32
C LYS A 91 27.54 14.22 8.43
N ILE A 92 27.34 12.96 8.07
CA ILE A 92 26.82 11.95 8.98
C ILE A 92 27.88 11.60 10.04
N ASN A 93 27.48 11.63 11.31
CA ASN A 93 28.37 11.32 12.44
C ASN A 93 28.50 9.81 12.66
N LYS A 94 29.59 9.39 13.32
CA LYS A 94 29.87 8.00 13.75
C LYS A 94 28.80 7.39 14.67
N SER A 95 27.99 8.23 15.32
CA SER A 95 26.83 7.80 16.11
C SER A 95 25.64 7.35 15.25
N VAL A 96 25.71 7.56 13.94
CA VAL A 96 24.70 7.11 12.97
C VAL A 96 25.28 6.02 12.08
N ILE A 97 26.48 6.24 11.52
CA ILE A 97 27.19 5.24 10.70
C ILE A 97 28.58 5.03 11.32
N PRO A 98 28.79 3.98 12.13
CA PRO A 98 30.06 3.74 12.79
C PRO A 98 31.10 3.23 11.80
N PRO A 99 32.42 3.36 12.06
CA PRO A 99 33.47 2.86 11.16
C PRO A 99 33.40 1.35 10.90
N CYS A 100 32.81 0.60 11.84
CA CYS A 100 32.61 -0.85 11.74
C CYS A 100 31.24 -1.25 11.14
N TRP A 101 30.50 -0.32 10.51
CA TRP A 101 29.15 -0.56 9.97
C TRP A 101 29.03 -1.84 9.12
N PHE A 102 30.08 -2.19 8.35
CA PHE A 102 30.10 -3.37 7.48
C PHE A 102 30.06 -4.70 8.25
N ARG A 103 30.23 -4.68 9.58
CA ARG A 103 30.12 -5.85 10.47
C ARG A 103 28.72 -6.05 11.06
N HIS A 104 27.80 -5.12 10.77
CA HIS A 104 26.46 -5.07 11.35
C HIS A 104 25.41 -5.24 10.26
N THR A 105 24.83 -6.44 10.16
CA THR A 105 23.98 -6.82 9.01
C THR A 105 22.73 -5.96 8.87
N GLU A 106 22.18 -5.48 9.98
CA GLU A 106 21.05 -4.58 10.09
C GLU A 106 21.38 -3.19 9.54
N ILE A 107 22.58 -2.67 9.82
CA ILE A 107 23.07 -1.40 9.27
C ILE A 107 23.34 -1.56 7.77
N VAL A 108 23.97 -2.66 7.36
CA VAL A 108 24.26 -2.94 5.95
C VAL A 108 22.98 -3.03 5.13
N ALA A 109 21.96 -3.74 5.62
CA ALA A 109 20.68 -3.88 4.93
C ALA A 109 19.97 -2.53 4.76
N GLU A 110 19.98 -1.70 5.80
CA GLU A 110 19.38 -0.37 5.78
C GLU A 110 20.10 0.57 4.78
N LEU A 111 21.43 0.58 4.80
CA LEU A 111 22.24 1.38 3.86
C LEU A 111 22.07 0.91 2.42
N HIS A 112 22.01 -0.41 2.19
CA HIS A 112 21.75 -0.96 0.87
C HIS A 112 20.36 -0.59 0.35
N ALA A 113 19.33 -0.65 1.20
CA ALA A 113 17.97 -0.25 0.82
C ALA A 113 17.91 1.24 0.43
N ALA A 114 18.57 2.10 1.21
CA ALA A 114 18.64 3.53 0.93
C ALA A 114 19.40 3.84 -0.36
N MET A 115 20.49 3.14 -0.59
CA MET A 115 21.26 3.20 -1.83
C MET A 115 20.37 2.85 -3.05
N ASN A 116 19.61 1.75 -2.98
CA ASN A 116 18.64 1.41 -4.05
C ASN A 116 17.58 2.48 -4.25
N LEU A 117 17.07 3.09 -3.18
CA LEU A 117 16.09 4.16 -3.25
C LEU A 117 16.66 5.43 -3.90
N GLU A 118 17.88 5.81 -3.56
CA GLU A 118 18.56 6.97 -4.14
C GLU A 118 18.73 6.78 -5.65
N TRP A 119 19.21 5.61 -6.06
CA TRP A 119 19.27 5.29 -7.48
C TRP A 119 17.91 5.31 -8.15
N LYS A 120 16.89 4.71 -7.54
CA LYS A 120 15.55 4.71 -8.11
C LYS A 120 14.97 6.12 -8.25
N ALA A 121 15.25 7.00 -7.29
CA ALA A 121 14.80 8.38 -7.32
C ALA A 121 15.43 9.20 -8.45
N TRP A 122 16.66 8.85 -8.86
CA TRP A 122 17.39 9.53 -9.94
C TRP A 122 17.41 8.77 -11.29
N GLU A 123 16.84 7.56 -11.34
CA GLU A 123 16.89 6.66 -12.50
C GLU A 123 16.29 7.29 -13.77
N GLU A 124 15.28 8.14 -13.63
CA GLU A 124 14.53 8.71 -14.76
C GLU A 124 15.38 9.65 -15.65
N GLY A 125 16.59 10.05 -15.22
CA GLY A 125 17.53 10.86 -16.01
C GLY A 125 17.00 12.22 -16.47
N THR A 126 15.79 12.57 -16.06
CA THR A 126 15.03 13.75 -16.42
C THR A 126 14.74 14.57 -15.17
N PRO A 127 14.42 15.88 -15.29
CA PRO A 127 14.05 16.69 -14.15
C PRO A 127 12.77 16.14 -13.48
N THR A 128 12.92 15.53 -12.32
CA THR A 128 11.81 14.98 -11.53
C THR A 128 11.84 15.55 -10.11
N VAL A 129 10.71 15.46 -9.43
CA VAL A 129 10.60 15.79 -8.00
C VAL A 129 10.95 14.61 -7.10
N ASN A 130 11.18 13.40 -7.65
CA ASN A 130 11.42 12.15 -6.92
C ASN A 130 12.52 12.25 -5.85
N PRO A 131 13.66 12.91 -6.11
CA PRO A 131 14.67 13.10 -5.07
C PRO A 131 14.15 13.89 -3.86
N MET A 132 13.26 14.87 -4.08
CA MET A 132 12.70 15.70 -3.02
C MET A 132 11.63 14.96 -2.20
N TRP A 133 10.76 14.17 -2.84
CA TRP A 133 9.66 13.51 -2.12
C TRP A 133 9.93 12.04 -1.74
N MET A 134 10.77 11.31 -2.48
CA MET A 134 11.13 9.92 -2.21
C MET A 134 12.43 9.81 -1.43
N TRP A 135 13.50 10.47 -1.88
CA TRP A 135 14.83 10.23 -1.32
C TRP A 135 15.08 11.00 -0.02
N LEU A 136 15.04 12.33 -0.04
CA LEU A 136 15.41 13.16 1.11
C LEU A 136 14.59 12.87 2.39
N PRO A 137 13.26 12.65 2.34
CA PRO A 137 12.49 12.31 3.54
C PRO A 137 12.88 10.92 4.08
N GLN A 138 13.14 9.95 3.21
CA GLN A 138 13.55 8.61 3.60
C GLN A 138 14.97 8.58 4.14
N LEU A 139 15.87 9.41 3.62
CA LEU A 139 17.20 9.63 4.18
C LEU A 139 17.11 10.08 5.65
N GLN A 140 16.23 11.03 5.97
CA GLN A 140 16.03 11.47 7.35
C GLN A 140 15.48 10.34 8.24
N ALA A 141 14.50 9.58 7.73
CA ALA A 141 13.94 8.43 8.45
C ALA A 141 14.98 7.33 8.69
N MET A 142 15.82 7.04 7.68
CA MET A 142 16.94 6.12 7.78
C MET A 142 17.92 6.56 8.86
N ILE A 143 18.31 7.84 8.89
CA ILE A 143 19.22 8.38 9.92
C ILE A 143 18.66 8.16 11.33
N MET A 144 17.34 8.27 11.54
CA MET A 144 16.72 7.96 12.83
C MET A 144 16.81 6.48 13.19
N ARG A 145 16.51 5.57 12.24
CA ARG A 145 16.60 4.12 12.46
C ARG A 145 18.04 3.68 12.77
N LEU A 146 19.00 4.17 11.98
CA LEU A 146 20.42 3.87 12.17
C LEU A 146 20.94 4.33 13.54
N ARG A 147 20.49 5.49 14.04
CA ARG A 147 20.82 5.92 15.41
C ARG A 147 20.31 4.93 16.46
N GLY A 148 19.11 4.39 16.27
CA GLY A 148 18.55 3.34 17.13
C GLY A 148 19.46 2.11 17.15
N PHE A 149 19.80 1.58 15.97
CA PHE A 149 20.68 0.41 15.85
C PHE A 149 22.04 0.65 16.51
N VAL A 150 22.71 1.77 16.22
CA VAL A 150 24.02 2.08 16.79
C VAL A 150 23.97 2.25 18.31
N SER A 151 22.88 2.79 18.85
CA SER A 151 22.68 2.91 20.30
C SER A 151 22.57 1.54 20.98
N GLU A 152 21.99 0.54 20.32
CA GLU A 152 21.86 -0.82 20.85
C GLU A 152 23.18 -1.60 20.80
N LEU A 153 24.08 -1.25 19.88
CA LEU A 153 25.38 -1.91 19.66
C LEU A 153 26.47 -1.59 20.70
N GLY A 154 26.15 -0.85 21.77
CA GLY A 154 26.92 -0.86 23.04
C GLY A 154 28.40 -0.43 23.00
N GLY A 155 28.86 0.29 21.96
CA GLY A 155 30.26 0.78 21.90
C GLY A 155 30.80 1.04 20.49
N CYS A 156 30.11 0.56 19.46
CA CYS A 156 30.56 0.66 18.06
C CYS A 156 30.73 2.12 17.56
N GLY A 157 29.98 3.08 18.12
CA GLY A 157 30.13 4.51 17.83
C GLY A 157 31.35 5.17 18.51
N GLU A 158 31.93 4.55 19.54
CA GLU A 158 33.05 5.11 20.31
C GLU A 158 34.41 4.55 19.88
N GLY A 159 34.42 3.49 19.05
CA GLY A 159 35.63 2.86 18.52
C GLY A 159 35.91 1.47 19.09
N SER A 160 35.12 1.00 20.06
CA SER A 160 35.15 -0.38 20.55
C SER A 160 34.09 -1.20 19.81
N HIS A 161 34.50 -2.02 18.84
CA HIS A 161 33.58 -2.88 18.10
C HIS A 161 33.23 -4.13 18.92
N GLN A 162 31.95 -4.50 18.91
CA GLN A 162 31.43 -5.75 19.45
C GLN A 162 30.63 -6.47 18.35
N GLU A 163 30.84 -7.78 18.22
CA GLU A 163 30.08 -8.60 17.27
C GLU A 163 28.62 -8.73 17.75
N PRO A 164 27.63 -8.59 16.84
CA PRO A 164 26.23 -8.69 17.21
C PRO A 164 25.87 -10.12 17.61
N ASP A 165 25.09 -10.24 18.69
CA ASP A 165 24.55 -11.53 19.14
C ASP A 165 23.46 -12.00 18.18
N VAL A 166 23.55 -13.25 17.70
CA VAL A 166 22.51 -13.83 16.84
C VAL A 166 21.28 -14.16 17.70
N VAL A 167 20.25 -13.34 17.58
CA VAL A 167 18.96 -13.57 18.27
C VAL A 167 18.26 -14.77 17.64
N LYS A 168 18.11 -15.85 18.41
CA LYS A 168 17.25 -16.99 18.07
C LYS A 168 16.05 -16.98 18.99
N ARG A 169 14.86 -17.13 18.40
CA ARG A 169 13.61 -17.32 19.13
C ARG A 169 13.18 -18.77 19.01
N ASP A 170 12.72 -19.33 20.12
CA ASP A 170 12.08 -20.64 20.13
C ASP A 170 10.60 -20.44 19.81
N TYR A 171 10.10 -21.17 18.82
CA TYR A 171 8.71 -21.08 18.39
C TYR A 171 7.97 -22.33 18.86
N ASP A 172 6.70 -22.16 19.22
CA ASP A 172 5.82 -23.30 19.45
C ASP A 172 5.46 -23.91 18.09
N GLU A 173 6.16 -24.98 17.72
CA GLU A 173 6.00 -25.66 16.43
C GLU A 173 4.59 -26.26 16.27
N GLU A 174 3.97 -26.71 17.37
CA GLU A 174 2.60 -27.26 17.33
C GLU A 174 1.58 -26.16 17.04
N LEU A 175 1.70 -25.02 17.73
CA LEU A 175 0.87 -23.86 17.46
C LEU A 175 1.11 -23.28 16.05
N TRP A 176 2.36 -23.31 15.57
CA TRP A 176 2.70 -22.89 14.22
C TRP A 176 2.02 -23.76 13.16
N GLU A 177 2.16 -25.09 13.26
CA GLU A 177 1.51 -26.03 12.34
C GLU A 177 -0.01 -25.86 12.37
N GLN A 178 -0.61 -25.76 13.55
CA GLN A 178 -2.04 -25.53 13.69
C GLN A 178 -2.46 -24.21 13.01
N THR A 179 -1.70 -23.13 13.19
CA THR A 179 -2.09 -21.81 12.68
C THR A 179 -1.91 -21.71 11.17
N VAL A 180 -0.76 -22.14 10.64
CA VAL A 180 -0.40 -21.98 9.22
C VAL A 180 -1.20 -22.90 8.31
N PHE A 181 -1.50 -24.12 8.77
CA PHE A 181 -2.23 -25.12 7.97
C PHE A 181 -3.73 -25.14 8.24
N THR A 182 -4.27 -24.26 9.10
CA THR A 182 -5.72 -24.09 9.25
C THR A 182 -6.29 -23.24 8.12
N ARG A 183 -7.19 -23.83 7.33
CA ARG A 183 -7.97 -23.14 6.30
C ARG A 183 -9.40 -22.92 6.79
N THR A 184 -9.83 -21.65 6.79
CA THR A 184 -11.21 -21.27 7.12
C THR A 184 -11.94 -20.85 5.85
N GLU A 185 -13.06 -21.48 5.55
CA GLU A 185 -13.94 -21.10 4.46
C GLU A 185 -15.36 -20.81 4.95
N THR A 186 -15.91 -19.68 4.53
CA THR A 186 -17.29 -19.30 4.82
C THR A 186 -18.10 -19.32 3.53
N LYS A 187 -19.25 -20.00 3.55
CA LYS A 187 -20.22 -19.99 2.45
C LYS A 187 -21.59 -19.58 2.98
N THR A 188 -22.16 -18.57 2.35
CA THR A 188 -23.54 -18.17 2.61
C THR A 188 -24.48 -19.08 1.83
N LEU A 189 -25.50 -19.60 2.51
CA LEU A 189 -26.55 -20.40 1.92
C LEU A 189 -27.87 -19.62 2.00
N ASP A 190 -28.61 -19.60 0.89
CA ASP A 190 -29.98 -19.07 0.89
C ASP A 190 -30.88 -19.91 1.80
N ARG A 191 -31.54 -19.24 2.73
CA ARG A 191 -32.43 -19.90 3.67
C ARG A 191 -33.71 -20.34 2.94
N PRO A 192 -34.16 -21.61 3.09
CA PRO A 192 -35.36 -22.08 2.41
C PRO A 192 -36.60 -21.27 2.82
N THR A 193 -37.52 -21.13 1.86
CA THR A 193 -38.77 -20.39 2.02
C THR A 193 -39.74 -21.12 2.97
N ARG A 194 -40.82 -20.46 3.39
CA ARG A 194 -41.78 -20.92 4.41
C ARG A 194 -42.32 -22.35 4.20
N THR A 195 -42.42 -22.81 2.95
CA THR A 195 -42.92 -24.14 2.58
C THR A 195 -41.83 -25.07 2.06
N GLY A 196 -40.59 -24.59 2.01
CA GLY A 196 -39.44 -25.38 1.57
C GLY A 196 -38.96 -26.35 2.65
N GLU A 197 -38.41 -27.47 2.20
CA GLU A 197 -37.72 -28.42 3.07
C GLU A 197 -36.42 -27.82 3.62
N ALA A 198 -35.93 -28.36 4.74
CA ALA A 198 -34.67 -27.91 5.32
C ALA A 198 -33.50 -28.25 4.39
N THR A 199 -32.60 -27.28 4.18
CA THR A 199 -31.38 -27.50 3.40
C THR A 199 -30.26 -27.96 4.33
N PHE A 200 -29.65 -29.10 4.03
CA PHE A 200 -28.50 -29.61 4.77
C PHE A 200 -27.23 -29.47 3.94
N VAL A 201 -26.14 -29.06 4.60
CA VAL A 201 -24.83 -28.86 4.00
C VAL A 201 -23.78 -29.60 4.82
N ARG A 202 -22.76 -30.13 4.14
CA ARG A 202 -21.53 -30.61 4.74
C ARG A 202 -20.36 -30.24 3.86
N VAL A 203 -19.18 -30.17 4.46
CA VAL A 203 -17.92 -30.01 3.75
C VAL A 203 -17.24 -31.38 3.68
N ARG A 204 -16.65 -31.69 2.53
CA ARG A 204 -15.78 -32.84 2.34
C ARG A 204 -14.39 -32.35 2.01
N VAL A 205 -13.39 -32.92 2.65
CA VAL A 205 -11.98 -32.74 2.32
C VAL A 205 -11.56 -33.90 1.45
N VAL A 206 -11.07 -33.61 0.26
CA VAL A 206 -10.55 -34.59 -0.69
C VAL A 206 -9.07 -34.33 -0.93
N ASP A 207 -8.29 -35.39 -1.19
CA ASP A 207 -6.88 -35.26 -1.55
C ASP A 207 -6.68 -34.90 -3.03
N ASP A 208 -5.42 -34.81 -3.46
CA ASP A 208 -5.03 -34.49 -4.84
C ASP A 208 -5.49 -35.54 -5.86
N ASN A 209 -5.84 -36.75 -5.41
CA ASN A 209 -6.38 -37.84 -6.23
C ASN A 209 -7.91 -37.88 -6.22
N GLY A 210 -8.55 -36.99 -5.46
CA GLY A 210 -10.01 -36.94 -5.28
C GLY A 210 -10.55 -37.96 -4.26
N GLU A 211 -9.69 -38.65 -3.53
CA GLU A 211 -10.08 -39.56 -2.44
C GLU A 211 -10.53 -38.77 -1.21
N LEU A 212 -11.50 -39.31 -0.48
CA LEU A 212 -12.06 -38.64 0.70
C LEU A 212 -11.10 -38.76 1.89
N VAL A 213 -10.63 -37.62 2.39
CA VAL A 213 -9.72 -37.52 3.54
C VAL A 213 -10.48 -37.20 4.83
N GLY A 214 -11.58 -36.46 4.73
CA GLY A 214 -12.40 -36.12 5.89
C GLY A 214 -13.75 -35.52 5.52
N GLU A 215 -14.67 -35.50 6.47
CA GLU A 215 -15.98 -34.86 6.32
C GLU A 215 -16.35 -34.07 7.58
N SER A 216 -17.06 -32.96 7.39
CA SER A 216 -17.63 -32.19 8.50
C SER A 216 -18.89 -32.85 9.03
N ASN A 217 -19.33 -32.42 10.22
CA ASN A 217 -20.71 -32.61 10.64
C ASN A 217 -21.70 -31.94 9.67
N LEU A 218 -22.96 -32.37 9.71
CA LEU A 218 -24.04 -31.77 8.93
C LEU A 218 -24.51 -30.45 9.57
N GLY A 219 -24.43 -29.37 8.81
CA GLY A 219 -25.10 -28.10 9.10
C GLY A 219 -26.45 -28.04 8.41
N GLY A 220 -27.45 -27.38 9.01
CA GLY A 220 -28.80 -27.29 8.44
C GLY A 220 -29.38 -25.88 8.54
N ALA A 221 -29.97 -25.40 7.44
CA ALA A 221 -30.77 -24.18 7.40
C ALA A 221 -32.25 -24.54 7.25
N GLY A 222 -33.02 -24.40 8.34
CA GLY A 222 -34.48 -24.55 8.31
C GLY A 222 -35.20 -23.28 7.88
N ALA A 223 -36.46 -23.42 7.48
CA ALA A 223 -37.33 -22.30 7.09
C ALA A 223 -37.41 -21.21 8.18
N ARG A 224 -37.63 -19.95 7.77
CA ARG A 224 -37.87 -18.83 8.70
C ARG A 224 -39.06 -19.17 9.60
N ARG A 225 -38.86 -19.17 10.93
CA ARG A 225 -39.94 -19.37 11.91
C ARG A 225 -40.73 -18.08 12.07
N LYS A 226 -42.06 -18.19 12.15
CA LYS A 226 -42.90 -17.06 12.55
C LYS A 226 -42.65 -16.75 14.03
N ALA A 227 -42.61 -15.47 14.39
CA ALA A 227 -42.67 -15.06 15.78
C ALA A 227 -43.93 -15.66 16.45
N ARG A 228 -43.78 -16.14 17.69
CA ARG A 228 -44.80 -16.88 18.42
C ARG A 228 -45.55 -15.92 19.34
N GLY A 229 -46.78 -15.56 18.98
CA GLY A 229 -47.70 -14.81 19.85
C GLY A 229 -47.67 -13.29 19.72
N GLU A 230 -48.40 -12.62 20.62
CA GLU A 230 -48.49 -11.15 20.74
C GLU A 230 -47.10 -10.54 20.96
N SER A 231 -46.74 -9.54 20.16
CA SER A 231 -45.53 -8.76 20.36
C SER A 231 -45.64 -8.01 21.70
N THR A 232 -44.67 -8.19 22.58
CA THR A 232 -44.60 -7.43 23.84
C THR A 232 -43.53 -6.36 23.71
N ALA A 233 -43.88 -5.10 23.94
CA ALA A 233 -42.95 -3.99 24.02
C ALA A 233 -42.80 -3.54 25.48
N VAL A 234 -41.57 -3.42 25.95
CA VAL A 234 -41.24 -2.82 27.25
C VAL A 234 -40.40 -1.59 27.00
N LEU A 235 -40.89 -0.44 27.45
CA LEU A 235 -40.20 0.84 27.41
C LEU A 235 -39.55 1.09 28.77
N THR A 236 -38.24 1.28 28.80
CA THR A 236 -37.46 1.65 29.99
C THR A 236 -36.77 2.99 29.74
N GLY A 237 -36.74 3.85 30.75
CA GLY A 237 -36.09 5.15 30.65
C GLY A 237 -35.23 5.45 31.87
N ASP A 238 -34.01 5.92 31.63
CA ASP A 238 -33.11 6.39 32.68
C ASP A 238 -32.95 7.91 32.55
N GLY A 239 -33.40 8.64 33.57
CA GLY A 239 -33.15 10.07 33.71
C GLY A 239 -31.89 10.29 34.57
N VAL A 240 -30.92 11.05 34.06
CA VAL A 240 -29.75 11.44 34.85
C VAL A 240 -30.16 12.51 35.86
N PRO A 241 -29.91 12.35 37.18
CA PRO A 241 -30.24 13.37 38.17
C PRO A 241 -29.53 14.70 37.85
N GLY A 242 -30.30 15.73 37.49
CA GLY A 242 -29.81 17.06 37.11
C GLY A 242 -29.61 17.29 35.60
N GLY A 243 -29.88 16.28 34.74
CA GLY A 243 -29.91 16.44 33.29
C GLY A 243 -31.29 16.89 32.76
N SER A 244 -31.31 17.57 31.62
CA SER A 244 -32.54 17.89 30.87
C SER A 244 -33.04 16.75 29.98
N ASP A 245 -32.21 15.72 29.79
CA ASP A 245 -32.40 14.72 28.74
C ASP A 245 -32.69 13.35 29.37
N ALA A 246 -33.62 12.61 28.76
CA ALA A 246 -33.99 11.25 29.16
C ALA A 246 -33.80 10.31 27.97
N VAL A 247 -33.03 9.23 28.17
CA VAL A 247 -32.84 8.20 27.13
C VAL A 247 -33.88 7.12 27.35
N LEU A 248 -34.71 6.89 26.34
CA LEU A 248 -35.74 5.86 26.34
C LEU A 248 -35.30 4.68 25.46
N THR A 249 -35.33 3.48 26.02
CA THR A 249 -35.02 2.24 25.31
C THR A 249 -36.27 1.37 25.25
N THR A 250 -36.68 0.98 24.05
CA THR A 250 -37.75 0.00 23.83
C THR A 250 -37.15 -1.35 23.49
N THR A 251 -37.50 -2.37 24.26
CA THR A 251 -37.25 -3.77 23.88
C THR A 251 -38.55 -4.39 23.39
N VAL A 252 -38.61 -4.76 22.11
CA VAL A 252 -39.76 -5.50 21.55
C VAL A 252 -39.38 -6.94 21.26
N ALA A 253 -40.11 -7.88 21.85
CA ALA A 253 -39.94 -9.30 21.57
C ALA A 253 -40.98 -9.78 20.54
N GLN A 254 -40.61 -10.80 19.74
CA GLN A 254 -41.50 -11.47 18.78
C GLN A 254 -42.02 -10.58 17.64
N VAL A 255 -41.20 -9.63 17.14
CA VAL A 255 -41.56 -8.79 16.00
C VAL A 255 -41.48 -9.58 14.67
N PRO A 256 -42.57 -9.73 13.90
CA PRO A 256 -42.51 -10.30 12.56
C PRO A 256 -41.74 -9.38 11.60
N GLU A 257 -41.05 -9.97 10.61
CA GLU A 257 -40.21 -9.25 9.62
C GLU A 257 -40.94 -8.13 8.84
N ALA A 258 -42.28 -8.17 8.76
CA ALA A 258 -43.07 -7.16 8.06
C ALA A 258 -43.61 -6.03 8.96
N MET A 259 -43.21 -5.96 10.23
CA MET A 259 -43.65 -4.92 11.17
C MET A 259 -42.54 -3.90 11.42
N GLU A 260 -42.92 -2.63 11.46
CA GLU A 260 -42.07 -1.48 11.74
C GLU A 260 -42.38 -0.92 13.13
N LEU A 261 -41.37 -0.37 13.82
CA LEU A 261 -41.54 0.29 15.12
C LEU A 261 -41.72 1.79 14.90
N VAL A 262 -42.88 2.31 15.29
CA VAL A 262 -43.20 3.75 15.21
C VAL A 262 -43.15 4.34 16.61
N TRP A 263 -42.38 5.42 16.78
CA TRP A 263 -42.31 6.16 18.04
C TRP A 263 -43.28 7.34 18.01
N GLU A 264 -44.05 7.52 19.09
CA GLU A 264 -45.06 8.58 19.21
C GLU A 264 -44.95 9.27 20.58
N LYS A 265 -45.26 10.57 20.63
CA LYS A 265 -45.29 11.42 21.83
C LYS A 265 -46.67 12.07 22.00
N ALA A 266 -47.04 12.36 23.24
CA ALA A 266 -48.25 13.08 23.61
C ALA A 266 -48.01 13.92 24.88
N GLU A 267 -48.70 15.07 25.01
CA GLU A 267 -48.64 15.90 26.23
C GLU A 267 -49.47 15.32 27.38
N ASP A 268 -50.51 14.56 27.04
CA ASP A 268 -51.42 13.89 27.97
C ASP A 268 -51.43 12.37 27.74
N ARG A 269 -51.64 11.61 28.82
CA ARG A 269 -51.65 10.13 28.80
C ARG A 269 -52.64 9.55 27.79
N ASP A 270 -53.73 10.26 27.51
CA ASP A 270 -54.81 9.77 26.66
C ASP A 270 -54.76 10.38 25.23
N GLY A 271 -53.70 11.11 24.89
CA GLY A 271 -53.47 11.69 23.57
C GLY A 271 -53.98 13.14 23.40
N PRO A 272 -53.91 13.71 22.19
CA PRO A 272 -53.56 13.07 20.92
C PRO A 272 -52.07 12.72 20.80
N TRP A 273 -51.79 11.56 20.21
CA TRP A 273 -50.44 11.05 19.95
C TRP A 273 -49.96 11.51 18.57
N THR A 274 -48.70 11.93 18.48
CA THR A 274 -48.05 12.36 17.23
C THR A 274 -46.68 11.70 17.10
N GLY A 275 -46.23 11.41 15.87
CA GLY A 275 -44.88 10.88 15.62
C GLY A 275 -43.76 11.79 16.12
N PHE A 276 -42.58 11.23 16.36
CA PHE A 276 -41.36 12.02 16.49
C PHE A 276 -40.96 12.54 15.10
N ASP A 277 -40.66 13.83 14.95
CA ASP A 277 -40.12 14.38 13.70
C ASP A 277 -38.64 13.97 13.56
N ASP A 278 -38.16 13.73 12.34
CA ASP A 278 -36.82 13.17 12.05
C ASP A 278 -35.62 14.00 12.60
N GLU A 279 -35.84 15.24 13.07
CA GLU A 279 -34.81 16.04 13.75
C GLU A 279 -34.59 15.64 15.23
N ASP A 280 -35.54 14.93 15.85
CA ASP A 280 -35.50 14.50 17.26
C ASP A 280 -34.97 13.07 17.46
N ALA A 281 -34.73 12.31 16.38
CA ALA A 281 -34.49 10.87 16.43
C ALA A 281 -33.06 10.48 16.02
N GLU A 282 -32.10 10.52 16.96
CA GLU A 282 -30.86 9.73 16.81
C GLU A 282 -31.17 8.26 17.12
N SER A 283 -31.69 7.52 16.13
CA SER A 283 -31.92 6.07 16.27
C SER A 283 -30.60 5.31 16.18
N GLN A 284 -30.03 4.97 17.33
CA GLN A 284 -28.93 4.00 17.39
C GLN A 284 -29.54 2.60 17.50
N ASP A 285 -29.65 1.90 16.36
CA ASP A 285 -30.01 0.48 16.31
C ASP A 285 -28.90 -0.34 16.97
N GLN A 286 -29.03 -0.60 18.26
CA GLN A 286 -28.09 -1.44 18.99
C GLN A 286 -28.59 -2.91 18.93
N PRO A 287 -27.79 -3.84 18.37
CA PRO A 287 -28.20 -5.24 18.31
C PRO A 287 -28.40 -5.79 19.74
N PRO A 288 -29.28 -6.79 19.91
CA PRO A 288 -29.53 -7.37 21.22
C PRO A 288 -28.21 -7.86 21.81
N ALA A 289 -27.91 -7.42 23.04
CA ALA A 289 -26.72 -7.87 23.76
C ALA A 289 -26.71 -9.40 23.82
N ASP A 290 -25.63 -9.98 23.28
CA ASP A 290 -25.43 -11.43 23.19
C ASP A 290 -25.64 -12.11 24.57
N LEU A 291 -26.41 -13.20 24.58
CA LEU A 291 -26.51 -14.18 25.66
C LEU A 291 -25.64 -15.39 25.35
#